data_AF-A0A7S0X398-F1
#
_entry.id   AF-A0A7S0X398-F1
#
_cell.length_a   1.000
_cell.length_b   1.000
_cell.length_c   1.000
_cell.angle_alpha   90.00
_cell.angle_beta   90.00
_cell.angle_gamma   90.00
#
_symmetry.space_group_name_H-M   'P 1'
#
loop_
_entity.id
_entity.type
_entity.pdbx_description
1 polymer ?
#
loop_
_entity_poly.entity_id
_entity_poly.type
_entity_poly.pdbx_seq_one_letter_code
_entity_poly.pdbx_strand_id
1 'polypeptide(L)'
;VEHKRLRIAPMATLLSSSPVVQVTSRPFAPPRGRRSAALASCRVATRCDSSTSALEPAELAGAHAKPAVLSRRAALLAVVLGSSVGFVDAAPADAAVLSSPDDGVVLVVGATGATGRRVVAQLRAKGVAVRAGSRDIKKAQGLGLASGGAELVQLDVLDPASIARAMAGVTAVVCATGFTPSFKFKTDNPAQVDHKGTDNLVAAATAEGSTVKKFVLVTSLLVNAKAVGQKDNDNYKFLNALGGVLDEKLAAELNLRKSGLDYTIVRPGGLSNEPASAVGNLILRGEDTTFGLPTDPGREISRDTVAAVCVEALFAAAASERVVEIVSSPDAPVLPVETWFAA
;
A
#
# COMPACT_ATOMS: atom_id res chain seq x y z
N VAL A 1 -33.38 59.67 11.58
CA VAL A 1 -34.75 59.50 11.04
C VAL A 1 -34.73 58.20 10.25
N GLU A 2 -35.43 57.12 10.60
CA GLU A 2 -36.52 56.92 11.57
C GLU A 2 -36.43 55.51 12.20
N HIS A 3 -37.19 55.24 13.27
CA HIS A 3 -37.09 54.00 14.05
C HIS A 3 -37.77 52.79 13.40
N LYS A 4 -37.26 51.58 13.70
CA LYS A 4 -38.14 50.45 14.04
C LYS A 4 -37.56 49.59 15.16
N ARG A 5 -38.43 49.25 16.13
CA ARG A 5 -38.06 48.60 17.41
C ARG A 5 -38.19 47.07 17.34
N LEU A 6 -37.39 46.43 18.19
CA LEU A 6 -37.53 45.04 18.65
C LEU A 6 -38.97 44.64 19.01
N ARG A 7 -39.31 43.37 18.77
CA ARG A 7 -40.12 42.56 19.70
C ARG A 7 -39.48 41.19 19.86
N ILE A 8 -39.17 40.84 21.11
CA ILE A 8 -38.76 39.50 21.54
C ILE A 8 -40.01 38.79 22.09
N ALA A 9 -40.16 37.50 21.84
CA ALA A 9 -41.08 36.62 22.55
C ALA A 9 -40.32 35.36 23.00
N PRO A 10 -40.40 34.95 24.27
CA PRO A 10 -39.75 33.74 24.76
C PRO A 10 -40.69 32.53 24.68
N MET A 11 -40.18 31.33 24.37
CA MET A 11 -40.94 30.10 24.63
C MET A 11 -40.05 28.94 25.11
N ALA A 12 -40.28 28.59 26.37
CA ALA A 12 -40.34 27.26 26.96
C ALA A 12 -39.26 26.21 26.60
N THR A 13 -38.42 25.97 27.60
CA THR A 13 -37.79 24.69 27.94
C THR A 13 -38.69 23.47 27.70
N LEU A 14 -38.18 22.45 27.02
CA LEU A 14 -38.66 21.08 27.13
C LEU A 14 -37.48 20.12 27.33
N LEU A 15 -37.28 19.72 28.58
CA LEU A 15 -36.39 18.62 28.96
C LEU A 15 -37.06 17.30 28.55
N SER A 16 -36.53 16.63 27.53
CA SER A 16 -36.93 15.26 27.21
C SER A 16 -36.04 14.28 27.98
N SER A 17 -36.65 13.52 28.88
CA SER A 17 -36.00 12.51 29.70
C SER A 17 -35.83 11.20 28.92
N SER A 18 -34.60 10.87 28.51
CA SER A 18 -34.26 9.54 28.00
C SER A 18 -34.18 8.53 29.16
N PRO A 19 -34.80 7.35 29.06
CA PRO A 19 -34.76 6.34 30.13
C PRO A 19 -33.39 5.66 30.22
N VAL A 20 -32.90 5.50 31.45
CA VAL A 20 -31.68 4.75 31.76
C VAL A 20 -31.94 3.25 31.61
N VAL A 21 -31.28 2.60 30.65
CA VAL A 21 -31.28 1.13 30.54
C VAL A 21 -30.22 0.56 31.48
N GLN A 22 -30.64 0.06 32.65
CA GLN A 22 -29.77 -0.72 33.53
C GLN A 22 -29.51 -2.10 32.92
N VAL A 23 -28.32 -2.30 32.36
CA VAL A 23 -27.82 -3.64 32.02
C VAL A 23 -27.33 -4.31 33.29
N THR A 24 -28.10 -5.27 33.81
CA THR A 24 -27.68 -6.10 34.95
C THR A 24 -26.79 -7.24 34.46
N SER A 25 -25.48 -7.15 34.74
CA SER A 25 -24.55 -8.24 34.46
C SER A 25 -24.73 -9.38 35.46
N ARG A 26 -25.08 -10.57 34.97
CA ARG A 26 -24.92 -11.82 35.73
C ARG A 26 -23.65 -12.54 35.26
N PRO A 27 -22.75 -12.96 36.17
CA PRO A 27 -21.55 -13.70 35.77
C PRO A 27 -21.91 -15.14 35.36
N PHE A 28 -21.47 -15.54 34.17
CA PHE A 28 -21.57 -16.92 33.71
C PHE A 28 -20.31 -17.69 34.11
N ALA A 29 -20.46 -18.75 34.91
CA ALA A 29 -19.34 -19.57 35.38
C ALA A 29 -19.08 -20.76 34.43
N PRO A 30 -17.82 -21.15 34.19
CA PRO A 30 -17.49 -22.26 33.29
C PRO A 30 -17.62 -23.63 33.98
N PRO A 31 -18.07 -24.68 33.28
CA PRO A 31 -18.05 -26.05 33.81
C PRO A 31 -16.62 -26.61 33.85
N ARG A 32 -16.28 -27.30 34.96
CA ARG A 32 -15.01 -28.05 35.14
C ARG A 32 -15.21 -29.55 34.92
N GLY A 33 -14.17 -30.21 34.37
CA GLY A 33 -13.99 -31.68 34.36
C GLY A 33 -14.34 -32.34 33.02
N ARG A 34 -13.71 -33.46 32.62
CA ARG A 34 -12.89 -34.44 33.39
C ARG A 34 -11.62 -34.91 32.64
N ARG A 35 -10.88 -35.82 33.27
CA ARG A 35 -9.50 -36.27 32.99
C ARG A 35 -9.38 -37.43 31.97
N SER A 36 -8.20 -37.48 31.32
CA SER A 36 -7.32 -38.63 31.01
C SER A 36 -7.85 -40.02 30.60
N ALA A 37 -7.40 -40.48 29.42
CA ALA A 37 -6.77 -41.79 29.13
C ALA A 37 -6.17 -41.73 27.70
N ALA A 38 -4.87 -41.86 27.45
CA ALA A 38 -4.00 -43.04 27.50
C ALA A 38 -4.03 -43.94 26.24
N LEU A 39 -2.96 -43.82 25.43
CA LEU A 39 -2.27 -44.82 24.59
C LEU A 39 -3.02 -46.10 24.14
N ALA A 40 -3.06 -46.31 22.81
CA ALA A 40 -2.86 -47.64 22.22
C ALA A 40 -2.23 -47.51 20.81
N SER A 41 -1.14 -48.24 20.57
CA SER A 41 -0.55 -48.42 19.24
C SER A 41 -1.17 -49.65 18.57
N CYS A 42 -1.34 -49.63 17.24
CA CYS A 42 -1.44 -50.85 16.47
C CYS A 42 -0.68 -50.72 15.15
N ARG A 43 0.23 -51.67 14.89
CA ARG A 43 0.93 -51.84 13.61
C ARG A 43 0.16 -52.85 12.76
N VAL A 44 0.06 -52.61 11.47
CA VAL A 44 -0.01 -53.66 10.46
C VAL A 44 1.01 -53.32 9.37
N ALA A 45 1.76 -54.32 8.91
CA ALA A 45 2.84 -54.15 7.93
C ALA A 45 2.88 -55.33 6.95
N THR A 46 2.98 -55.00 5.67
CA THR A 46 3.37 -55.83 4.51
C THR A 46 3.84 -54.81 3.45
N ARG A 47 5.11 -54.71 3.01
CA ARG A 47 5.96 -55.68 2.26
C ARG A 47 5.19 -56.34 1.09
N CYS A 48 5.67 -56.50 -0.14
CA CYS A 48 6.93 -56.18 -0.85
C CYS A 48 6.67 -56.35 -2.39
N ASP A 49 7.51 -56.01 -3.38
CA ASP A 49 8.90 -55.51 -3.38
C ASP A 49 9.26 -54.72 -4.68
N SER A 50 10.54 -54.35 -4.82
CA SER A 50 11.39 -54.06 -6.01
C SER A 50 10.89 -54.48 -7.42
N SER A 51 11.23 -53.77 -8.51
CA SER A 51 12.59 -53.80 -9.08
C SER A 51 12.95 -52.70 -10.09
N THR A 52 14.25 -52.40 -10.17
CA THR A 52 14.92 -51.47 -11.10
C THR A 52 15.50 -52.19 -12.32
N SER A 53 15.52 -51.53 -13.49
CA SER A 53 16.65 -51.64 -14.43
C SER A 53 16.72 -50.43 -15.38
N ALA A 54 17.95 -49.98 -15.67
CA ALA A 54 18.27 -49.08 -16.77
C ALA A 54 19.00 -49.86 -17.86
N LEU A 55 18.97 -49.39 -19.11
CA LEU A 55 20.12 -49.37 -20.04
C LEU A 55 19.74 -48.69 -21.38
N GLU A 56 20.78 -48.39 -22.17
CA GLU A 56 20.81 -47.38 -23.25
C GLU A 56 20.90 -48.07 -24.66
N PRO A 57 21.23 -47.42 -25.79
CA PRO A 57 20.40 -47.44 -27.01
C PRO A 57 20.88 -48.41 -28.11
N ALA A 58 20.19 -48.43 -29.26
CA ALA A 58 20.57 -49.17 -30.46
C ALA A 58 20.49 -48.29 -31.73
N GLU A 59 21.46 -48.46 -32.63
CA GLU A 59 21.69 -47.62 -33.81
C GLU A 59 21.36 -48.34 -35.14
N LEU A 60 20.99 -47.54 -36.15
CA LEU A 60 21.22 -47.67 -37.60
C LEU A 60 21.16 -49.03 -38.35
N ALA A 61 20.13 -49.19 -39.19
CA ALA A 61 20.17 -49.67 -40.60
C ALA A 61 18.74 -49.62 -41.19
N GLY A 62 18.45 -49.36 -42.47
CA GLY A 62 19.30 -49.11 -43.63
C GLY A 62 18.73 -49.79 -44.89
N ALA A 63 17.97 -49.08 -45.75
CA ALA A 63 17.57 -49.57 -47.08
C ALA A 63 17.13 -48.44 -48.03
N HIS A 64 17.69 -48.40 -49.24
CA HIS A 64 17.29 -47.49 -50.32
C HIS A 64 16.14 -48.08 -51.17
N ALA A 65 15.21 -47.23 -51.60
CA ALA A 65 14.36 -47.47 -52.78
C ALA A 65 14.34 -46.21 -53.67
N LYS A 66 14.27 -46.41 -54.99
CA LYS A 66 14.50 -45.39 -56.04
C LYS A 66 13.21 -44.67 -56.49
N PRO A 67 13.30 -43.52 -57.19
CA PRO A 67 12.22 -42.53 -57.24
C PRO A 67 11.16 -42.81 -58.31
N ALA A 68 9.93 -42.36 -58.04
CA ALA A 68 8.90 -42.14 -59.04
C ALA A 68 8.78 -40.64 -59.33
N VAL A 69 8.57 -40.27 -60.60
CA VAL A 69 8.71 -38.91 -61.10
C VAL A 69 7.40 -38.41 -61.73
N LEU A 70 7.09 -37.14 -61.46
CA LEU A 70 6.12 -36.27 -62.15
C LEU A 70 4.60 -36.51 -61.96
N SER A 71 3.95 -35.50 -61.38
CA SER A 71 2.82 -34.85 -62.05
C SER A 71 2.86 -33.34 -61.83
N ARG A 72 2.72 -32.55 -62.89
CA ARG A 72 2.71 -31.08 -62.85
C ARG A 72 1.31 -30.58 -62.46
N ARG A 73 1.01 -30.46 -61.18
CA ARG A 73 -0.12 -29.65 -60.65
C ARG A 73 0.09 -29.36 -59.16
N ALA A 74 -0.28 -28.14 -58.73
CA ALA A 74 -0.16 -27.62 -57.36
C ALA A 74 1.27 -27.28 -56.85
N ALA A 75 2.00 -26.47 -57.62
CA ALA A 75 3.00 -25.57 -57.04
C ALA A 75 2.40 -24.17 -56.89
N LEU A 76 1.68 -23.90 -55.79
CA LEU A 76 1.29 -22.54 -55.36
C LEU A 76 0.74 -22.53 -53.90
N LEU A 77 1.61 -22.34 -52.90
CA LEU A 77 1.51 -21.23 -51.92
C LEU A 77 2.70 -21.23 -50.95
N ALA A 78 3.02 -20.03 -50.48
CA ALA A 78 4.26 -19.69 -49.79
C ALA A 78 4.48 -20.37 -48.43
N VAL A 79 5.78 -20.58 -48.17
CA VAL A 79 6.45 -20.66 -46.86
C VAL A 79 5.72 -19.91 -45.75
N VAL A 80 5.24 -20.64 -44.75
CA VAL A 80 5.06 -20.12 -43.39
C VAL A 80 6.04 -20.87 -42.50
N LEU A 81 7.30 -20.41 -42.49
CA LEU A 81 8.17 -20.65 -41.34
C LEU A 81 7.67 -19.75 -40.23
N GLY A 82 6.89 -20.33 -39.31
CA GLY A 82 6.41 -19.63 -38.13
C GLY A 82 7.60 -19.24 -37.27
N SER A 83 8.01 -17.97 -37.34
CA SER A 83 8.95 -17.39 -36.39
C SER A 83 8.36 -17.52 -35.00
N SER A 84 8.90 -18.45 -34.21
CA SER A 84 8.66 -18.51 -32.78
C SER A 84 9.25 -17.25 -32.15
N VAL A 85 8.46 -16.19 -32.09
CA VAL A 85 8.70 -15.07 -31.18
C VAL A 85 8.60 -15.64 -29.77
N GLY A 86 9.75 -16.08 -29.26
CA GLY A 86 9.89 -16.39 -27.85
C GLY A 86 9.52 -15.13 -27.10
N PHE A 87 8.43 -15.18 -26.34
CA PHE A 87 8.25 -14.27 -25.22
C PHE A 87 9.43 -14.53 -24.30
N VAL A 88 10.43 -13.66 -24.39
CA VAL A 88 11.45 -13.58 -23.37
C VAL A 88 10.71 -13.04 -22.16
N ASP A 89 10.42 -13.93 -21.22
CA ASP A 89 9.89 -13.52 -19.92
C ASP A 89 10.98 -12.66 -19.30
N ALA A 90 10.74 -11.34 -19.30
CA ALA A 90 11.69 -10.38 -18.79
C ALA A 90 11.69 -10.53 -17.28
N ALA A 91 12.62 -11.34 -16.76
CA ALA A 91 12.91 -11.40 -15.35
C ALA A 91 12.97 -9.97 -14.82
N PRO A 92 12.29 -9.66 -13.71
CA PRO A 92 12.27 -8.29 -13.19
C PRO A 92 13.71 -7.84 -13.05
N ALA A 93 14.03 -6.70 -13.64
CA ALA A 93 15.36 -6.13 -13.48
C ALA A 93 15.65 -6.01 -11.98
N ASP A 94 16.88 -6.29 -11.56
CA ASP A 94 17.33 -6.03 -10.19
C ASP A 94 17.25 -4.52 -9.92
N ALA A 95 16.04 -4.05 -9.59
CA ALA A 95 15.77 -2.71 -9.16
C ALA A 95 16.62 -2.51 -7.91
N ALA A 96 17.54 -1.55 -7.96
CA ALA A 96 18.54 -1.37 -6.92
C ALA A 96 17.89 -0.92 -5.61
N VAL A 97 17.40 -1.86 -4.80
CA VAL A 97 16.69 -1.64 -3.54
C VAL A 97 17.55 -0.78 -2.62
N LEU A 98 16.94 0.06 -1.78
CA LEU A 98 17.67 0.71 -0.70
C LEU A 98 18.08 -0.34 0.33
N SER A 99 19.37 -0.57 0.42
CA SER A 99 20.03 -1.53 1.31
C SER A 99 20.41 -0.92 2.66
N SER A 100 20.59 0.40 2.72
CA SER A 100 21.03 1.10 3.93
C SER A 100 20.44 2.52 4.08
N PRO A 101 20.43 3.09 5.31
CA PRO A 101 20.13 4.50 5.56
C PRO A 101 21.02 5.51 4.81
N ASP A 102 22.21 5.09 4.37
CA ASP A 102 23.22 5.93 3.72
C ASP A 102 23.08 5.92 2.18
N ASP A 103 22.14 5.15 1.61
CA ASP A 103 21.91 4.97 0.16
C ASP A 103 21.34 6.22 -0.55
N GLY A 104 21.35 7.38 0.10
CA GLY A 104 21.01 8.69 -0.46
C GLY A 104 19.91 9.44 0.30
N VAL A 105 19.30 10.42 -0.36
CA VAL A 105 18.28 11.30 0.25
C VAL A 105 16.89 10.73 0.02
N VAL A 106 16.11 10.60 1.10
CA VAL A 106 14.68 10.27 1.05
C VAL A 106 13.85 11.57 1.01
N LEU A 107 13.07 11.76 -0.05
CA LEU A 107 12.08 12.84 -0.15
C LEU A 107 10.77 12.41 0.51
N VAL A 108 10.37 13.10 1.58
CA VAL A 108 9.04 12.94 2.17
C VAL A 108 8.10 14.02 1.63
N VAL A 109 7.14 13.62 0.80
CA VAL A 109 6.10 14.51 0.27
C VAL A 109 4.92 14.53 1.22
N GLY A 110 4.38 15.72 1.52
CA GLY A 110 3.38 15.89 2.58
C GLY A 110 4.00 15.95 3.99
N ALA A 111 5.29 16.32 4.10
CA ALA A 111 6.05 16.33 5.35
C ALA A 111 5.44 17.16 6.49
N THR A 112 4.61 18.17 6.20
CA THR A 112 3.89 18.96 7.23
C THR A 112 2.51 18.43 7.59
N GLY A 113 2.13 17.27 7.03
CA GLY A 113 0.94 16.50 7.40
C GLY A 113 1.14 15.67 8.66
N ALA A 114 0.05 15.20 9.26
CA ALA A 114 0.08 14.49 10.54
C ALA A 114 0.83 13.14 10.49
N THR A 115 0.87 12.47 9.33
CA THR A 115 1.64 11.25 9.07
C THR A 115 3.04 11.59 8.54
N GLY A 116 3.14 12.46 7.53
CA GLY A 116 4.43 12.82 6.91
C GLY A 116 5.47 13.35 7.90
N ARG A 117 5.07 14.15 8.91
CA ARG A 117 6.00 14.63 9.94
C ARG A 117 6.57 13.51 10.82
N ARG A 118 5.82 12.42 10.99
CA ARG A 118 6.24 11.23 11.75
C ARG A 118 7.20 10.37 10.94
N VAL A 119 6.94 10.23 9.63
CA VAL A 119 7.89 9.63 8.67
C VAL A 119 9.22 10.39 8.72
N VAL A 120 9.21 11.72 8.61
CA VAL A 120 10.43 12.55 8.74
C VAL A 120 11.15 12.27 10.06
N ALA A 121 10.44 12.32 11.19
CA ALA A 121 11.05 12.10 12.50
C ALA A 121 11.67 10.70 12.66
N GLN A 122 10.99 9.65 12.19
CA GLN A 122 11.48 8.26 12.29
C GLN A 122 12.67 8.00 11.34
N LEU A 123 12.65 8.55 10.11
CA LEU A 123 13.80 8.49 9.20
C LEU A 123 15.04 9.19 9.80
N ARG A 124 14.86 10.40 10.36
CA ARG A 124 15.95 11.13 11.03
C ARG A 124 16.48 10.39 12.26
N ALA A 125 15.61 9.72 13.03
CA ALA A 125 16.01 8.87 14.14
C ALA A 125 16.83 7.63 13.70
N LYS A 126 16.63 7.14 12.47
CA LYS A 126 17.46 6.09 11.84
C LYS A 126 18.73 6.63 11.15
N GLY A 127 19.04 7.92 11.27
CA GLY A 127 20.20 8.57 10.63
C GLY A 127 20.01 8.96 9.16
N VAL A 128 18.93 8.50 8.51
CA VAL A 128 18.65 8.68 7.08
C VAL A 128 18.65 10.16 6.69
N ALA A 129 19.27 10.51 5.56
CA ALA A 129 19.18 11.86 4.99
C ALA A 129 17.76 12.12 4.48
N VAL A 130 17.08 13.14 5.01
CA VAL A 130 15.67 13.45 4.67
C VAL A 130 15.55 14.83 4.07
N ARG A 131 14.87 14.89 2.92
CA ARG A 131 14.33 16.13 2.35
C ARG A 131 12.82 16.18 2.62
N ALA A 132 12.37 17.17 3.37
CA ALA A 132 10.98 17.39 3.74
C ALA A 132 10.32 18.35 2.74
N GLY A 133 9.50 17.81 1.83
CA GLY A 133 8.74 18.56 0.85
C GLY A 133 7.48 19.20 1.44
N SER A 134 7.35 20.51 1.32
CA SER A 134 6.18 21.27 1.80
C SER A 134 5.79 22.43 0.88
N ARG A 135 4.48 22.65 0.70
CA ARG A 135 3.94 23.86 0.06
C ARG A 135 4.24 25.13 0.89
N ASP A 136 4.40 24.97 2.20
CA ASP A 136 4.71 26.04 3.16
C ASP A 136 5.95 25.68 3.98
N ILE A 137 7.05 26.39 3.72
CA ILE A 137 8.34 26.23 4.43
C ILE A 137 8.30 26.81 5.84
N LYS A 138 7.55 27.89 6.08
CA LYS A 138 7.41 28.49 7.42
C LYS A 138 6.68 27.54 8.35
N LYS A 139 5.63 26.86 7.85
CA LYS A 139 4.97 25.77 8.58
C LYS A 139 5.91 24.60 8.87
N ALA A 140 6.76 24.22 7.91
CA ALA A 140 7.75 23.16 8.11
C ALA A 140 8.80 23.51 9.19
N GLN A 141 9.28 24.76 9.20
CA GLN A 141 10.15 25.30 10.24
C GLN A 141 9.45 25.34 11.61
N GLY A 142 8.23 25.86 11.69
CA GLY A 142 7.43 25.94 12.92
C GLY A 142 7.02 24.58 13.51
N LEU A 143 6.98 23.54 12.68
CA LEU A 143 6.82 22.13 13.12
C LEU A 143 8.14 21.46 13.52
N GLY A 144 9.27 22.19 13.53
CA GLY A 144 10.56 21.69 13.97
C GLY A 144 11.29 20.76 12.98
N LEU A 145 10.81 20.63 11.74
CA LEU A 145 11.39 19.66 10.79
C LEU A 145 12.87 19.97 10.46
N ALA A 146 13.21 21.24 10.28
CA ALA A 146 14.60 21.68 10.10
C ALA A 146 15.47 21.41 11.34
N SER A 147 14.93 21.69 12.54
CA SER A 147 15.63 21.46 13.81
C SER A 147 15.82 19.96 14.12
N GLY A 148 14.98 19.09 13.57
CA GLY A 148 15.17 17.64 13.53
C GLY A 148 16.18 17.16 12.47
N GLY A 149 16.84 18.09 11.77
CA GLY A 149 17.88 17.81 10.78
C GLY A 149 17.38 17.40 9.39
N ALA A 150 16.10 17.64 9.06
CA ALA A 150 15.63 17.47 7.68
C ALA A 150 15.93 18.71 6.82
N GLU A 151 16.40 18.49 5.60
CA GLU A 151 16.51 19.53 4.58
C GLU A 151 15.08 19.97 4.19
N LEU A 152 14.78 21.27 4.15
CA LEU A 152 13.45 21.76 3.75
C LEU A 152 13.44 22.19 2.29
N VAL A 153 12.51 21.64 1.50
CA VAL A 153 12.31 22.05 0.10
C VAL A 153 10.87 22.50 -0.15
N GLN A 154 10.71 23.59 -0.90
CA GLN A 154 9.39 24.01 -1.35
C GLN A 154 8.92 23.05 -2.45
N LEU A 155 7.80 22.39 -2.22
CA LEU A 155 7.22 21.39 -3.10
C LEU A 155 5.70 21.54 -3.18
N ASP A 156 5.19 21.80 -4.38
CA ASP A 156 3.80 21.63 -4.74
C ASP A 156 3.71 20.54 -5.82
N VAL A 157 2.91 19.51 -5.57
CA VAL A 157 2.74 18.36 -6.48
C VAL A 157 2.06 18.75 -7.81
N LEU A 158 1.60 20.00 -7.95
CA LEU A 158 1.07 20.58 -9.18
C LEU A 158 2.04 21.54 -9.89
N ASP A 159 3.22 21.84 -9.32
CA ASP A 159 4.29 22.63 -9.96
C ASP A 159 5.48 21.73 -10.34
N PRO A 160 5.63 21.36 -11.63
CA PRO A 160 6.75 20.56 -12.12
C PRO A 160 8.13 21.14 -11.79
N ALA A 161 8.27 22.47 -11.73
CA ALA A 161 9.55 23.09 -11.40
C ALA A 161 9.91 22.89 -9.93
N SER A 162 8.92 22.87 -9.02
CA SER A 162 9.16 22.52 -7.61
C SER A 162 9.47 21.03 -7.42
N ILE A 163 8.80 20.15 -8.18
CA ILE A 163 9.08 18.70 -8.17
C ILE A 163 10.51 18.43 -8.62
N ALA A 164 10.94 19.00 -9.75
CA ALA A 164 12.30 18.84 -10.27
C ALA A 164 13.37 19.27 -9.25
N ARG A 165 13.16 20.41 -8.56
CA ARG A 165 14.06 20.85 -7.48
C ARG A 165 14.07 19.91 -6.27
N ALA A 166 12.90 19.37 -5.90
CA ALA A 166 12.79 18.44 -4.77
C ALA A 166 13.42 17.07 -5.06
N MET A 167 13.29 16.55 -6.28
CA MET A 167 13.79 15.23 -6.71
C MET A 167 15.31 15.17 -6.95
N ALA A 168 16.01 16.30 -7.04
CA ALA A 168 17.44 16.33 -7.36
C ALA A 168 18.29 15.52 -6.36
N GLY A 169 18.91 14.42 -6.81
CA GLY A 169 19.71 13.52 -5.98
C GLY A 169 18.91 12.71 -4.95
N VAL A 170 17.59 12.57 -5.14
CA VAL A 170 16.73 11.73 -4.31
C VAL A 170 16.85 10.27 -4.75
N THR A 171 16.98 9.36 -3.79
CA THR A 171 17.03 7.91 -4.05
C THR A 171 15.78 7.18 -3.60
N ALA A 172 14.92 7.80 -2.78
CA ALA A 172 13.56 7.32 -2.53
C ALA A 172 12.55 8.42 -2.24
N VAL A 173 11.29 8.11 -2.52
CA VAL A 173 10.15 8.97 -2.24
C VAL A 173 9.23 8.28 -1.24
N VAL A 174 8.85 8.97 -0.16
CA VAL A 174 7.69 8.61 0.66
C VAL A 174 6.61 9.64 0.43
N CYS A 175 5.58 9.26 -0.32
CA CYS A 175 4.43 10.10 -0.63
C CYS A 175 3.34 9.90 0.42
N ALA A 176 3.27 10.81 1.40
CA ALA A 176 2.24 10.86 2.43
C ALA A 176 1.26 12.02 2.21
N THR A 177 0.99 12.36 0.94
CA THR A 177 -0.02 13.35 0.57
C THR A 177 -1.43 12.78 0.66
N GLY A 178 -2.35 13.65 1.03
CA GLY A 178 -3.78 13.39 0.97
C GLY A 178 -4.49 14.71 0.75
N PHE A 179 -5.50 14.74 -0.10
CA PHE A 179 -6.40 15.88 -0.15
C PHE A 179 -6.93 16.20 1.25
N THR A 180 -6.84 17.48 1.63
CA THR A 180 -7.42 18.02 2.86
C THR A 180 -8.46 19.06 2.44
N PRO A 181 -9.73 18.92 2.84
CA PRO A 181 -10.78 19.88 2.49
C PRO A 181 -10.37 21.32 2.75
N SER A 182 -10.38 22.14 1.68
CA SER A 182 -10.00 23.54 1.73
C SER A 182 -11.01 24.42 0.98
N PHE A 183 -11.05 25.70 1.31
CA PHE A 183 -11.89 26.69 0.62
C PHE A 183 -11.54 26.85 -0.89
N LYS A 184 -10.48 26.20 -1.38
CA LYS A 184 -10.04 26.22 -2.77
C LYS A 184 -10.40 24.93 -3.53
N PHE A 185 -11.51 24.27 -3.19
CA PHE A 185 -11.94 22.98 -3.76
C PHE A 185 -11.88 22.89 -5.30
N LYS A 186 -12.03 23.99 -6.04
CA LYS A 186 -11.88 24.01 -7.51
C LYS A 186 -10.46 23.68 -8.00
N THR A 187 -9.42 24.00 -7.21
CA THR A 187 -8.00 23.83 -7.57
C THR A 187 -7.26 22.87 -6.64
N ASP A 188 -7.84 22.54 -5.49
CA ASP A 188 -7.30 21.68 -4.43
C ASP A 188 -8.40 20.66 -4.11
N ASN A 189 -8.35 19.50 -4.77
CA ASN A 189 -9.32 18.40 -4.70
C ASN A 189 -8.59 17.06 -4.97
N PRO A 190 -9.22 15.89 -4.74
CA PRO A 190 -8.53 14.61 -4.89
C PRO A 190 -7.95 14.34 -6.28
N ALA A 191 -8.68 14.66 -7.35
CA ALA A 191 -8.21 14.47 -8.72
C ALA A 191 -6.93 15.29 -9.02
N GLN A 192 -6.78 16.46 -8.41
CA GLN A 192 -5.54 17.23 -8.50
C GLN A 192 -4.44 16.73 -7.53
N VAL A 193 -4.76 16.46 -6.27
CA VAL A 193 -3.76 16.20 -5.23
C VAL A 193 -3.36 14.74 -5.13
N ASP A 194 -4.34 13.84 -5.06
CA ASP A 194 -4.13 12.40 -4.83
C ASP A 194 -3.80 11.64 -6.11
N HIS A 195 -4.41 12.01 -7.24
CA HIS A 195 -4.16 11.42 -8.55
C HIS A 195 -3.05 12.16 -9.29
N LYS A 196 -3.38 13.28 -9.97
CA LYS A 196 -2.42 14.03 -10.81
C LYS A 196 -1.15 14.45 -10.06
N GLY A 197 -1.28 14.83 -8.78
CA GLY A 197 -0.14 15.17 -7.93
C GLY A 197 0.81 13.99 -7.72
N THR A 198 0.28 12.79 -7.47
CA THR A 198 1.08 11.57 -7.38
C THR A 198 1.67 11.20 -8.73
N ASP A 199 0.91 11.30 -9.82
CA ASP A 199 1.40 11.02 -11.17
C ASP A 199 2.57 11.92 -11.58
N ASN A 200 2.53 13.20 -11.23
CA ASN A 200 3.64 14.12 -11.49
C ASN A 200 4.91 13.72 -10.69
N LEU A 201 4.76 13.16 -9.48
CA LEU A 201 5.88 12.63 -8.70
C LEU A 201 6.42 11.33 -9.30
N VAL A 202 5.55 10.44 -9.77
CA VAL A 202 5.93 9.19 -10.46
C VAL A 202 6.68 9.52 -11.75
N ALA A 203 6.16 10.43 -12.58
CA ALA A 203 6.80 10.86 -13.81
C ALA A 203 8.17 11.54 -13.59
N ALA A 204 8.35 12.27 -12.49
CA ALA A 204 9.65 12.82 -12.11
C ALA A 204 10.61 11.75 -11.57
N ALA A 205 10.10 10.72 -10.89
CA ALA A 205 10.87 9.59 -10.39
C ALA A 205 11.30 8.61 -11.49
N THR A 206 10.57 8.51 -12.60
CA THR A 206 10.93 7.70 -13.79
C THR A 206 11.62 8.48 -14.92
N ALA A 207 11.82 9.80 -14.76
CA ALA A 207 12.48 10.62 -15.77
C ALA A 207 13.94 10.17 -16.03
N GLU A 208 14.42 10.41 -17.25
CA GLU A 208 15.83 10.14 -17.60
C GLU A 208 16.77 10.90 -16.66
N GLY A 209 17.78 10.21 -16.13
CA GLY A 209 18.70 10.75 -15.13
C GLY A 209 18.15 10.80 -13.69
N SER A 210 16.92 10.32 -13.45
CA SER A 210 16.43 10.07 -12.08
C SER A 210 17.30 9.03 -11.37
N THR A 211 17.50 9.25 -10.07
CA THR A 211 18.18 8.32 -9.15
C THR A 211 17.23 7.62 -8.20
N VAL A 212 15.92 7.81 -8.36
CA VAL A 212 14.89 7.22 -7.49
C VAL A 212 14.82 5.71 -7.72
N LYS A 213 15.02 4.97 -6.65
CA LYS A 213 15.01 3.50 -6.59
C LYS A 213 13.70 2.95 -6.03
N LYS A 214 13.15 3.62 -5.01
CA LYS A 214 11.99 3.16 -4.23
C LYS A 214 10.93 4.26 -4.09
N PHE A 215 9.67 3.90 -4.29
CA PHE A 215 8.52 4.80 -4.10
C PHE A 215 7.50 4.20 -3.11
N VAL A 216 7.45 4.72 -1.88
CA VAL A 216 6.45 4.34 -0.89
C VAL A 216 5.27 5.31 -0.95
N LEU A 217 4.06 4.81 -1.21
CA LEU A 217 2.85 5.62 -1.36
C LEU A 217 1.83 5.30 -0.26
N VAL A 218 1.33 6.31 0.45
CA VAL A 218 0.24 6.15 1.42
C VAL A 218 -1.10 6.47 0.76
N THR A 219 -1.97 5.47 0.67
CA THR A 219 -3.34 5.62 0.16
C THR A 219 -4.37 5.43 1.27
N SER A 220 -5.23 4.41 1.19
CA SER A 220 -6.28 4.09 2.15
C SER A 220 -6.80 2.68 1.91
N LEU A 221 -7.37 2.02 2.93
CA LEU A 221 -8.28 0.90 2.69
C LEU A 221 -9.44 1.33 1.78
N LEU A 222 -10.13 0.33 1.19
CA LEU A 222 -11.30 0.53 0.32
C LEU A 222 -11.05 1.25 -1.02
N VAL A 223 -9.81 1.62 -1.37
CA VAL A 223 -9.50 2.16 -2.71
C VAL A 223 -9.97 1.24 -3.85
N ASN A 224 -9.77 -0.08 -3.72
CA ASN A 224 -10.22 -1.06 -4.71
C ASN A 224 -11.64 -1.62 -4.47
N ALA A 225 -12.45 -1.01 -3.60
CA ALA A 225 -13.74 -1.56 -3.17
C ALA A 225 -14.69 -1.89 -4.33
N LYS A 226 -14.62 -1.17 -5.45
CA LYS A 226 -15.42 -1.48 -6.66
C LYS A 226 -15.11 -2.85 -7.26
N ALA A 227 -13.83 -3.22 -7.38
CA ALA A 227 -13.41 -4.46 -8.03
C ALA A 227 -13.80 -5.70 -7.20
N VAL A 228 -13.77 -5.57 -5.86
CA VAL A 228 -14.03 -6.64 -4.90
C VAL A 228 -15.50 -6.71 -4.43
N GLY A 229 -16.42 -6.08 -5.16
CA GLY A 229 -17.86 -6.13 -4.87
C GLY A 229 -18.34 -5.24 -3.71
N GLN A 230 -17.48 -4.39 -3.14
CA GLN A 230 -17.77 -3.48 -2.03
C GLN A 230 -18.07 -2.04 -2.45
N LYS A 231 -18.43 -1.79 -3.72
CA LYS A 231 -18.91 -0.48 -4.20
C LYS A 231 -20.03 0.12 -3.33
N ASP A 232 -20.78 -0.75 -2.64
CA ASP A 232 -21.93 -0.39 -1.82
C ASP A 232 -21.63 -0.21 -0.32
N ASN A 233 -20.38 -0.42 0.11
CA ASN A 233 -19.92 -0.24 1.49
C ASN A 233 -20.07 1.24 1.93
N ASP A 234 -20.68 1.47 3.09
CA ASP A 234 -20.98 2.82 3.60
C ASP A 234 -19.71 3.66 3.86
N ASN A 235 -18.62 3.04 4.31
CA ASN A 235 -17.33 3.73 4.49
C ASN A 235 -16.76 4.18 3.15
N TYR A 236 -16.86 3.33 2.11
CA TYR A 236 -16.41 3.67 0.76
C TYR A 236 -17.22 4.83 0.18
N LYS A 237 -18.56 4.77 0.31
CA LYS A 237 -19.48 5.85 -0.09
C LYS A 237 -19.18 7.16 0.64
N PHE A 238 -19.00 7.11 1.96
CA PHE A 238 -18.72 8.27 2.79
C PHE A 238 -17.39 8.94 2.43
N LEU A 239 -16.32 8.17 2.30
CA LEU A 239 -15.00 8.69 1.94
C LEU A 239 -15.00 9.31 0.53
N ASN A 240 -15.67 8.68 -0.44
CA ASN A 240 -15.80 9.22 -1.79
C ASN A 240 -16.77 10.40 -1.95
N ALA A 241 -17.57 10.73 -0.94
CA ALA A 241 -18.52 11.84 -1.01
C ALA A 241 -17.85 13.21 -1.25
N LEU A 242 -16.56 13.36 -0.89
CA LEU A 242 -15.76 14.56 -1.12
C LEU A 242 -14.88 14.45 -2.37
N GLY A 243 -15.50 14.14 -3.51
CA GLY A 243 -14.84 14.19 -4.82
C GLY A 243 -14.04 12.94 -5.21
N GLY A 244 -14.51 11.75 -4.82
CA GLY A 244 -13.98 10.49 -5.34
C GLY A 244 -12.58 10.11 -4.84
N VAL A 245 -12.16 10.57 -3.65
CA VAL A 245 -10.78 10.44 -3.15
C VAL A 245 -10.19 9.02 -3.19
N LEU A 246 -11.00 7.98 -2.96
CA LEU A 246 -10.56 6.59 -3.03
C LEU A 246 -10.38 6.12 -4.48
N ASP A 247 -11.20 6.61 -5.41
CA ASP A 247 -11.07 6.33 -6.85
C ASP A 247 -9.84 7.02 -7.44
N GLU A 248 -9.60 8.28 -7.06
CA GLU A 248 -8.44 9.08 -7.48
C GLU A 248 -7.13 8.50 -6.89
N LYS A 249 -7.17 8.01 -5.64
CA LYS A 249 -6.04 7.26 -5.05
C LYS A 249 -5.81 5.91 -5.76
N LEU A 250 -6.85 5.17 -6.14
CA LEU A 250 -6.70 3.94 -6.92
C LEU A 250 -6.07 4.22 -8.29
N ALA A 251 -6.45 5.31 -8.95
CA ALA A 251 -5.86 5.69 -10.23
C ALA A 251 -4.34 5.96 -10.11
N ALA A 252 -3.92 6.69 -9.07
CA ALA A 252 -2.49 6.87 -8.75
C ALA A 252 -1.76 5.56 -8.44
N GLU A 253 -2.37 4.63 -7.69
CA GLU A 253 -1.78 3.30 -7.47
C GLU A 253 -1.56 2.57 -8.80
N LEU A 254 -2.57 2.56 -9.67
CA LEU A 254 -2.49 1.88 -10.96
C LEU A 254 -1.47 2.52 -11.93
N ASN A 255 -1.19 3.82 -11.80
CA ASN A 255 -0.10 4.47 -12.53
C ASN A 255 1.27 4.09 -11.94
N LEU A 256 1.44 4.20 -10.61
CA LEU A 256 2.68 3.82 -9.93
C LEU A 256 3.09 2.37 -10.22
N ARG A 257 2.15 1.41 -10.19
CA ARG A 257 2.39 0.00 -10.53
C ARG A 257 2.85 -0.22 -11.97
N LYS A 258 2.47 0.65 -12.91
CA LYS A 258 2.85 0.58 -14.33
C LYS A 258 4.15 1.33 -14.63
N SER A 259 4.72 2.02 -13.65
CA SER A 259 5.86 2.92 -13.85
C SER A 259 7.21 2.21 -14.00
N GLY A 260 7.33 0.96 -13.54
CA GLY A 260 8.59 0.22 -13.47
C GLY A 260 9.51 0.62 -12.31
N LEU A 261 9.06 1.51 -11.41
CA LEU A 261 9.73 1.74 -10.11
C LEU A 261 9.43 0.58 -9.17
N ASP A 262 10.40 0.20 -8.33
CA ASP A 262 10.07 -0.55 -7.12
C ASP A 262 9.21 0.35 -6.21
N TYR A 263 8.05 -0.16 -5.80
CA TYR A 263 7.09 0.55 -4.97
C TYR A 263 6.69 -0.25 -3.72
N THR A 264 6.18 0.48 -2.72
CA THR A 264 5.33 -0.12 -1.70
C THR A 264 4.12 0.77 -1.47
N ILE A 265 2.92 0.24 -1.67
CA ILE A 265 1.67 0.94 -1.43
C ILE A 265 1.17 0.53 -0.03
N VAL A 266 0.96 1.53 0.83
CA VAL A 266 0.46 1.35 2.20
C VAL A 266 -0.97 1.88 2.26
N ARG A 267 -1.93 0.98 2.47
CA ARG A 267 -3.36 1.24 2.59
C ARG A 267 -3.79 1.21 4.07
N PRO A 268 -3.77 2.32 4.79
CA PRO A 268 -4.19 2.35 6.20
C PRO A 268 -5.71 2.41 6.36
N GLY A 269 -6.18 1.84 7.48
CA GLY A 269 -7.52 2.07 8.02
C GLY A 269 -7.69 3.48 8.60
N GLY A 270 -8.67 3.64 9.49
CA GLY A 270 -9.00 4.93 10.12
C GLY A 270 -7.79 5.54 10.86
N LEU A 271 -7.29 6.69 10.38
CA LEU A 271 -6.06 7.25 10.92
C LEU A 271 -6.28 7.96 12.26
N SER A 272 -5.76 7.39 13.34
CA SER A 272 -5.73 7.98 14.68
C SER A 272 -4.49 8.86 14.90
N ASN A 273 -4.57 9.81 15.84
CA ASN A 273 -3.41 10.59 16.31
C ASN A 273 -2.86 10.07 17.64
N GLU A 274 -3.56 9.13 18.28
CA GLU A 274 -3.15 8.47 19.51
C GLU A 274 -1.92 7.58 19.29
N PRO A 275 -1.10 7.30 20.32
CA PRO A 275 0.04 6.41 20.22
C PRO A 275 -0.38 4.97 19.92
N ALA A 276 0.53 4.17 19.35
CA ALA A 276 0.26 2.76 19.06
C ALA A 276 -0.25 1.95 20.27
N SER A 277 0.24 2.27 21.48
CA SER A 277 -0.21 1.64 22.74
C SER A 277 -1.68 1.89 23.10
N ALA A 278 -2.34 2.90 22.50
CA ALA A 278 -3.76 3.20 22.71
C ALA A 278 -4.66 2.60 21.61
N VAL A 279 -4.15 2.42 20.39
CA VAL A 279 -4.92 1.85 19.25
C VAL A 279 -4.71 0.33 19.11
N GLY A 280 -3.61 -0.20 19.63
CA GLY A 280 -3.27 -1.61 19.62
C GLY A 280 -2.18 -2.00 18.63
N ASN A 281 -1.91 -3.31 18.54
CA ASN A 281 -0.83 -3.86 17.72
C ASN A 281 -1.17 -3.84 16.23
N LEU A 282 -0.15 -3.78 15.38
CA LEU A 282 -0.28 -3.80 13.93
C LEU A 282 -0.85 -5.15 13.44
N ILE A 283 -1.92 -5.06 12.64
CA ILE A 283 -2.34 -6.11 11.73
C ILE A 283 -1.98 -5.61 10.33
N LEU A 284 -1.08 -6.34 9.66
CA LEU A 284 -0.71 -6.12 8.28
C LEU A 284 -1.12 -7.35 7.47
N ARG A 285 -1.80 -7.13 6.34
CA ARG A 285 -2.17 -8.17 5.39
C ARG A 285 -1.87 -7.70 3.96
N GLY A 286 -1.94 -8.62 3.00
CA GLY A 286 -1.80 -8.30 1.58
C GLY A 286 -2.99 -7.50 1.03
N GLU A 287 -2.84 -7.04 -0.22
CA GLU A 287 -3.90 -6.38 -0.99
C GLU A 287 -5.24 -7.11 -0.95
N ASP A 288 -6.31 -6.32 -0.81
CA ASP A 288 -7.69 -6.76 -0.99
C ASP A 288 -8.12 -7.88 -0.02
N THR A 289 -7.62 -7.80 1.23
CA THR A 289 -7.94 -8.73 2.32
C THR A 289 -8.60 -8.06 3.52
N THR A 290 -8.61 -6.72 3.58
CA THR A 290 -9.13 -5.93 4.71
C THR A 290 -9.89 -4.73 4.19
N PHE A 291 -11.19 -4.67 4.46
CA PHE A 291 -12.07 -3.65 3.87
C PHE A 291 -12.82 -2.84 4.93
N GLY A 292 -12.36 -2.92 6.18
CA GLY A 292 -13.02 -2.29 7.32
C GLY A 292 -14.45 -2.80 7.50
N LEU A 293 -14.72 -4.06 7.14
CA LEU A 293 -16.01 -4.71 7.41
C LEU A 293 -16.20 -4.87 8.93
N PRO A 294 -17.43 -5.06 9.43
CA PRO A 294 -17.68 -5.32 10.86
C PRO A 294 -16.97 -6.57 11.41
N THR A 295 -16.57 -7.49 10.53
CA THR A 295 -15.84 -8.73 10.84
C THR A 295 -14.32 -8.59 10.70
N ASP A 296 -13.81 -7.46 10.21
CA ASP A 296 -12.36 -7.23 10.17
C ASP A 296 -11.82 -6.95 11.58
N PRO A 297 -10.68 -7.57 11.97
CA PRO A 297 -10.18 -7.52 13.35
C PRO A 297 -9.62 -6.16 13.80
N GLY A 298 -9.60 -5.16 12.91
CA GLY A 298 -9.16 -3.79 13.21
C GLY A 298 -9.85 -2.77 12.31
N ARG A 299 -9.97 -1.53 12.80
CA ARG A 299 -10.69 -0.42 12.12
C ARG A 299 -9.81 0.81 11.96
N GLU A 300 -9.09 1.16 13.02
CA GLU A 300 -8.20 2.32 13.10
C GLU A 300 -6.74 1.90 13.18
N ILE A 301 -5.83 2.84 12.96
CA ILE A 301 -4.38 2.67 13.12
C ILE A 301 -3.73 3.98 13.55
N SER A 302 -2.75 3.91 14.46
CA SER A 302 -1.96 5.08 14.83
C SER A 302 -1.13 5.57 13.64
N ARG A 303 -1.12 6.89 13.40
CA ARG A 303 -0.21 7.50 12.40
C ARG A 303 1.27 7.26 12.69
N ASP A 304 1.65 6.94 13.93
CA ASP A 304 3.02 6.54 14.27
C ASP A 304 3.34 5.13 13.74
N THR A 305 2.38 4.21 13.79
CA THR A 305 2.46 2.86 13.18
C THR A 305 2.46 2.96 11.64
N VAL A 306 1.61 3.79 11.05
CA VAL A 306 1.63 4.01 9.58
C VAL A 306 2.98 4.56 9.12
N ALA A 307 3.54 5.52 9.87
CA ALA A 307 4.88 6.04 9.58
C ALA A 307 5.95 4.95 9.68
N ALA A 308 5.88 4.07 10.70
CA ALA A 308 6.82 2.96 10.85
C ALA A 308 6.76 2.00 9.66
N VAL A 309 5.56 1.56 9.24
CA VAL A 309 5.41 0.70 8.06
C VAL A 309 5.98 1.36 6.80
N CYS A 310 5.79 2.67 6.62
CA CYS A 310 6.37 3.40 5.48
C CYS A 310 7.91 3.48 5.54
N VAL A 311 8.48 3.57 6.73
CA VAL A 311 9.94 3.64 6.93
C VAL A 311 10.60 2.28 6.74
N GLU A 312 10.02 1.21 7.28
CA GLU A 312 10.57 -0.15 7.08
C GLU A 312 10.39 -0.64 5.64
N ALA A 313 9.31 -0.23 4.95
CA ALA A 313 9.09 -0.52 3.54
C ALA A 313 10.19 0.01 2.60
N LEU A 314 10.96 1.02 3.01
CA LEU A 314 12.09 1.51 2.23
C LEU A 314 13.24 0.50 2.17
N PHE A 315 13.50 -0.21 3.26
CA PHE A 315 14.70 -1.05 3.46
C PHE A 315 14.40 -2.55 3.40
N ALA A 316 13.14 -2.96 3.53
CA ALA A 316 12.75 -4.36 3.44
C ALA A 316 12.63 -4.79 1.96
N ALA A 317 13.55 -5.64 1.48
CA ALA A 317 13.47 -6.21 0.13
C ALA A 317 12.14 -6.95 -0.14
N ALA A 318 11.55 -7.58 0.89
CA ALA A 318 10.25 -8.23 0.79
C ALA A 318 9.07 -7.25 0.58
N ALA A 319 9.27 -5.95 0.82
CA ALA A 319 8.30 -4.90 0.48
C ALA A 319 8.35 -4.49 -1.00
N SER A 320 9.20 -5.12 -1.83
CA SER A 320 9.29 -4.86 -3.26
C SER A 320 8.00 -5.17 -4.00
N GLU A 321 7.53 -4.23 -4.80
CA GLU A 321 6.26 -4.27 -5.56
C GLU A 321 5.03 -4.68 -4.73
N ARG A 322 5.01 -4.37 -3.42
CA ARG A 322 3.93 -4.80 -2.52
C ARG A 322 2.85 -3.74 -2.29
N VAL A 323 1.65 -4.22 -2.04
CA VAL A 323 0.52 -3.47 -1.51
C VAL A 323 0.14 -4.11 -0.19
N VAL A 324 0.16 -3.31 0.88
CA VAL A 324 -0.13 -3.78 2.24
C VAL A 324 -1.29 -3.01 2.85
N GLU A 325 -2.20 -3.75 3.46
CA GLU A 325 -3.38 -3.25 4.13
C GLU A 325 -3.15 -3.30 5.64
N ILE A 326 -3.20 -2.12 6.29
CA ILE A 326 -2.78 -1.97 7.69
C ILE A 326 -3.88 -1.38 8.58
N VAL A 327 -4.17 -2.11 9.66
CA VAL A 327 -5.06 -1.69 10.75
C VAL A 327 -4.39 -2.02 12.09
N SER A 328 -4.98 -1.59 13.20
CA SER A 328 -4.57 -1.96 14.55
C SER A 328 -5.72 -2.55 15.34
N SER A 329 -5.35 -3.39 16.32
CA SER A 329 -6.28 -3.97 17.28
C SER A 329 -5.59 -4.21 18.63
N PRO A 330 -6.22 -3.88 19.77
CA PRO A 330 -5.68 -4.22 21.09
C PRO A 330 -5.49 -5.73 21.30
N ASP A 331 -6.31 -6.54 20.63
CA ASP A 331 -6.31 -8.00 20.74
C ASP A 331 -5.36 -8.69 19.75
N ALA A 332 -4.72 -7.94 18.83
CA ALA A 332 -3.73 -8.50 17.91
C ALA A 332 -2.43 -8.85 18.63
N PRO A 333 -1.74 -9.94 18.27
CA PRO A 333 -0.38 -10.21 18.75
C PRO A 333 0.60 -9.15 18.24
N VAL A 334 1.73 -9.01 18.92
CA VAL A 334 2.84 -8.18 18.42
C VAL A 334 3.43 -8.86 17.17
N LEU A 335 3.44 -8.15 16.05
CA LEU A 335 4.00 -8.62 14.78
C LEU A 335 5.46 -8.15 14.64
N PRO A 336 6.46 -9.06 14.60
CA PRO A 336 7.87 -8.70 14.45
C PRO A 336 8.14 -7.99 13.11
N VAL A 337 9.00 -6.97 13.12
CA VAL A 337 9.24 -6.08 11.96
C VAL A 337 9.73 -6.84 10.74
N GLU A 338 10.61 -7.81 10.95
CA GLU A 338 11.16 -8.72 9.94
C GLU A 338 10.09 -9.56 9.21
N THR A 339 8.89 -9.69 9.80
CA THR A 339 7.76 -10.43 9.18
C THR A 339 6.77 -9.54 8.43
N TRP A 340 6.87 -8.20 8.55
CA TRP A 340 5.84 -7.27 8.05
C TRP A 340 5.56 -7.39 6.56
N PHE A 341 6.53 -7.82 5.75
CA PHE A 341 6.37 -7.95 4.29
C PHE A 341 6.60 -9.38 3.79
N ALA A 342 6.68 -10.37 4.69
CA ALA A 342 7.10 -11.74 4.39
C ALA A 342 5.97 -12.67 3.87
N ALA A 343 4.93 -12.11 3.24
CA ALA A 343 3.71 -12.80 2.82
C ALA A 343 3.63 -13.06 1.30
#